data_AF-A0A2S0MNX1-F1
#
_entry.id   AF-A0A2S0MNX1-F1
#
_cell.length_a   1.000
_cell.length_b   1.000
_cell.length_c   1.000
_cell.angle_alpha   90.00
_cell.angle_beta   90.00
_cell.angle_gamma   90.00
#
_symmetry.space_group_name_H-M   'P 1'
#
loop_
_entity.id
_entity.type
_entity.pdbx_description
1 polymer ?
#
loop_
_entity_poly.entity_id
_entity_poly.type
_entity_poly.pdbx_seq_one_letter_code
_entity_poly.pdbx_strand_id
1 'polypeptide(L)'
;MQGDGTLTTGDRVINQEQANVVRRIFRDYSHGISPRAIAGRLNDEGIDGPRGSGWGASTIYGNWRRGTGILNNELYVGRLVWNRQRFIKDPTTGKRQARLNPQEEWIIEEVPDLRIVPDDLWASVKARQHATRSDMIRDGINRPERAHRTKHLFSGLLKCGNCGGGYTIVGKTHYGCANARNKGTCDNRLTIKREDLEDRVLSGLKDQLLHPDLIAEFVAAYQAEHNRLTAEASRETANTQRELVKVTRQIDKIVEAITEGMFHPSMKARMDVLEARKAELEAELANAKTEPPVLLHPGLVATLTPSGQRSTAHK
;
A
#
# COMPACT_ATOMS: atom_id res chain seq x y z
N MET A 1 -23.17 21.77 -27.49
CA MET A 1 -24.43 21.33 -28.15
C MET A 1 -24.44 21.94 -29.53
N GLN A 2 -24.43 21.10 -30.56
CA GLN A 2 -24.77 21.58 -31.90
C GLN A 2 -26.31 21.72 -32.01
N GLY A 3 -26.79 22.42 -33.03
CA GLY A 3 -28.22 22.72 -33.22
C GLY A 3 -29.14 21.50 -33.40
N ASP A 4 -28.60 20.29 -33.41
CA ASP A 4 -29.28 19.00 -33.55
C ASP A 4 -29.45 18.23 -32.23
N GLY A 5 -29.02 18.79 -31.10
CA GLY A 5 -29.14 18.16 -29.78
C GLY A 5 -28.09 17.07 -29.50
N THR A 6 -27.06 16.91 -30.34
CA THR A 6 -25.92 16.05 -30.01
C THR A 6 -25.06 16.68 -28.91
N LEU A 7 -24.75 15.88 -27.87
CA LEU A 7 -23.80 16.24 -26.83
C LEU A 7 -22.39 16.26 -27.45
N THR A 8 -21.84 17.46 -27.65
CA THR A 8 -20.45 17.65 -28.09
C THR A 8 -19.52 17.27 -26.94
N THR A 9 -19.06 16.02 -26.94
CA THR A 9 -18.14 15.50 -25.91
C THR A 9 -16.71 15.98 -26.20
N GLY A 10 -16.37 17.19 -25.74
CA GLY A 10 -14.97 17.62 -25.59
C GLY A 10 -14.23 17.91 -26.89
N ASP A 11 -14.69 18.92 -27.63
CA ASP A 11 -13.98 19.49 -28.78
C ASP A 11 -12.53 19.85 -28.39
N ARG A 12 -11.59 19.50 -29.27
CA ARG A 12 -10.15 19.76 -29.07
C ARG A 12 -9.70 20.80 -30.06
N VAL A 13 -8.91 21.75 -29.57
CA VAL A 13 -8.23 22.75 -30.41
C VAL A 13 -6.74 22.68 -30.11
N ILE A 14 -5.92 22.84 -31.15
CA ILE A 14 -4.47 22.89 -31.00
C ILE A 14 -4.08 24.17 -30.24
N ASN A 15 -3.47 24.02 -29.07
CA ASN A 15 -2.72 25.10 -28.45
C ASN A 15 -1.33 25.16 -29.11
N GLN A 16 -1.07 26.23 -29.87
CA GLN A 16 0.14 26.33 -30.68
C GLN A 16 1.43 26.40 -29.84
N GLU A 17 1.39 27.02 -28.66
CA GLU A 17 2.53 27.10 -27.74
C GLU A 17 2.91 25.70 -27.23
N GLN A 18 1.92 24.95 -26.74
CA GLN A 18 2.14 23.58 -26.28
C GLN A 18 2.55 22.65 -27.44
N ALA A 19 1.97 22.85 -28.63
CA ALA A 19 2.34 22.09 -29.82
C ALA A 19 3.80 22.32 -30.21
N ASN A 20 4.32 23.54 -30.08
CA ASN A 20 5.73 23.85 -30.33
C ASN A 20 6.67 23.11 -29.36
N VAL A 21 6.29 23.04 -28.07
CA VAL A 21 7.05 22.24 -27.08
C VAL A 21 7.05 20.77 -27.46
N VAL A 22 5.90 20.20 -27.88
CA VAL A 22 5.82 18.81 -28.34
C VAL A 22 6.71 18.57 -29.57
N ARG A 23 6.62 19.43 -30.60
CA ARG A 23 7.47 19.31 -31.81
C ARG A 23 8.95 19.37 -31.46
N ARG A 24 9.34 20.26 -30.54
CA ARG A 24 10.72 20.33 -30.03
C ARG A 24 11.13 19.03 -29.35
N ILE A 25 10.30 18.47 -28.47
CA ILE A 25 10.58 17.18 -27.81
C ILE A 25 10.82 16.07 -28.84
N PHE A 26 9.98 16.00 -29.89
CA PHE A 26 10.15 15.02 -30.97
C PHE A 26 11.46 15.21 -31.72
N ARG A 27 11.80 16.45 -32.10
CA ARG A 27 13.05 16.78 -32.80
C ARG A 27 14.29 16.52 -31.95
N ASP A 28 14.28 16.95 -30.69
CA ASP A 28 15.41 16.74 -29.78
C ASP A 28 15.64 15.24 -29.57
N TYR A 29 14.56 14.48 -29.45
CA TYR A 29 14.65 13.01 -29.36
C TYR A 29 15.08 12.38 -30.69
N SER A 30 14.64 12.84 -31.87
CA SER A 30 15.17 12.29 -33.13
C SER A 30 16.67 12.55 -33.31
N HIS A 31 17.18 13.66 -32.76
CA HIS A 31 18.61 14.02 -32.77
C HIS A 31 19.45 13.35 -31.67
N GLY A 32 18.95 12.31 -31.00
CA GLY A 32 19.76 11.55 -30.05
C GLY A 32 19.74 12.07 -28.60
N ILE A 33 19.07 13.18 -28.31
CA ILE A 33 19.01 13.70 -26.93
C ILE A 33 18.13 12.75 -26.09
N SER A 34 18.60 12.40 -24.89
CA SER A 34 17.86 11.47 -24.02
C SER A 34 16.61 12.13 -23.41
N PRO A 35 15.53 11.39 -23.13
CA PRO A 35 14.33 11.95 -22.49
C PRO A 35 14.60 12.67 -21.17
N ARG A 36 15.63 12.23 -20.42
CA ARG A 36 16.05 12.87 -19.17
C ARG A 36 16.72 14.22 -19.43
N ALA A 37 17.58 14.31 -20.44
CA ALA A 37 18.21 15.58 -20.82
C ALA A 37 17.19 16.56 -21.39
N ILE A 38 16.23 16.10 -22.21
CA ILE A 38 15.13 16.93 -22.70
C ILE A 38 14.30 17.48 -21.54
N ALA A 39 13.89 16.62 -20.59
CA ALA A 39 13.15 17.05 -19.41
C ALA A 39 13.92 18.08 -18.57
N GLY A 40 15.23 17.87 -18.37
CA GLY A 40 16.09 18.82 -17.68
C GLY A 40 16.09 20.19 -18.34
N ARG A 41 16.38 20.26 -19.65
CA ARG A 41 16.39 21.52 -20.40
C ARG A 41 15.06 22.27 -20.32
N LEU A 42 13.94 21.57 -20.49
CA LEU A 42 12.61 22.20 -20.38
C LEU A 42 12.36 22.78 -18.98
N ASN A 43 12.81 22.07 -17.93
CA ASN A 43 12.68 22.56 -16.56
C ASN A 43 13.62 23.75 -16.27
N ASP A 44 14.85 23.71 -16.79
CA ASP A 44 15.83 24.79 -16.63
C ASP A 44 15.34 26.09 -17.32
N GLU A 45 14.57 25.95 -18.41
CA GLU A 45 13.93 27.04 -19.12
C GLU A 45 12.60 27.50 -18.50
N GLY A 46 12.16 26.88 -17.41
CA GLY A 46 10.89 27.22 -16.74
C GLY A 46 9.63 26.80 -17.50
N ILE A 47 9.73 25.87 -18.45
CA ILE A 47 8.58 25.39 -19.23
C ILE A 47 7.83 24.34 -18.40
N ASP A 48 6.56 24.61 -18.09
CA ASP A 48 5.74 23.69 -17.34
C ASP A 48 5.38 22.41 -18.10
N GLY A 49 5.38 21.30 -17.38
CA GLY A 49 4.88 20.02 -17.91
C GLY A 49 3.35 20.00 -17.99
N PRO A 50 2.75 18.99 -18.65
CA PRO A 50 1.31 18.95 -18.98
C PRO A 50 0.32 19.02 -17.81
N ARG A 51 0.77 18.97 -16.55
CA ARG A 51 -0.08 19.09 -15.34
C ARG A 51 0.38 20.23 -14.42
N GLY A 52 1.07 21.25 -14.94
CA GLY A 52 1.62 22.34 -14.13
C GLY A 52 2.73 21.89 -13.17
N SER A 53 3.47 20.84 -13.55
CA SER A 53 4.57 20.30 -12.76
C SER A 53 5.77 20.05 -13.65
N GLY A 54 6.98 20.12 -13.09
CA GLY A 54 8.20 19.91 -13.86
C GLY A 54 8.22 18.59 -14.65
N TRP A 55 8.81 18.66 -15.83
CA TRP A 55 9.04 17.56 -16.76
C TRP A 55 9.83 16.43 -16.10
N GLY A 56 9.43 15.21 -16.41
CA GLY A 56 10.17 14.00 -16.06
C GLY A 56 10.42 13.16 -17.30
N ALA A 57 11.50 12.38 -17.28
CA ALA A 57 11.83 11.47 -18.38
C ALA A 57 10.67 10.51 -18.72
N SER A 58 9.90 10.07 -17.72
CA SER A 58 8.72 9.22 -17.92
C SER A 58 7.54 9.95 -18.56
N THR A 59 7.40 11.26 -18.38
CA THR A 59 6.37 12.07 -19.07
C THR A 59 6.67 12.13 -20.57
N ILE A 60 7.95 12.22 -20.94
CA ILE A 60 8.38 12.28 -22.34
C ILE A 60 8.35 10.90 -22.99
N TYR A 61 9.08 9.94 -22.41
CA TYR A 61 9.27 8.61 -23.01
C TYR A 61 8.09 7.67 -22.78
N GLY A 62 7.52 7.70 -21.58
CA GLY A 62 6.37 6.91 -21.16
C GLY A 62 6.46 5.40 -21.42
N ASN A 63 5.30 4.77 -21.56
CA ASN A 63 5.18 3.35 -21.87
C ASN A 63 4.52 3.18 -23.24
N TRP A 64 5.29 2.66 -24.19
CA TRP A 64 4.88 2.48 -25.59
C TRP A 64 3.71 1.51 -25.75
N ARG A 65 3.64 0.43 -24.95
CA ARG A 65 2.53 -0.55 -25.01
C ARG A 65 1.22 0.06 -24.55
N ARG A 66 1.29 1.02 -23.62
CA ARG A 66 0.12 1.74 -23.12
C ARG A 66 -0.21 3.00 -23.94
N GLY A 67 0.60 3.37 -24.92
CA GLY A 67 0.46 4.64 -25.65
C GLY A 67 0.61 5.86 -24.74
N THR A 68 1.39 5.75 -23.66
CA THR A 68 1.55 6.84 -22.68
C THR A 68 2.86 7.58 -22.89
N GLY A 69 2.87 8.87 -22.53
CA GLY A 69 4.02 9.76 -22.71
C GLY A 69 3.96 10.52 -24.04
N ILE A 70 4.64 11.65 -24.10
CA ILE A 70 4.61 12.57 -25.27
C ILE A 70 5.01 11.84 -26.55
N LEU A 71 6.08 11.05 -26.54
CA LEU A 71 6.59 10.38 -27.73
C LEU A 71 5.70 9.23 -28.23
N ASN A 72 4.68 8.83 -27.47
CA ASN A 72 3.80 7.71 -27.81
C ASN A 72 2.36 8.11 -28.06
N ASN A 73 2.01 9.39 -28.03
CA ASN A 73 0.63 9.83 -28.22
C ASN A 73 0.32 10.02 -29.72
N GLU A 74 -0.46 9.11 -30.28
CA GLU A 74 -0.84 9.06 -31.70
C GLU A 74 -1.76 10.19 -32.10
N LEU A 75 -2.35 10.91 -31.13
CA LEU A 75 -3.11 12.13 -31.44
C LEU A 75 -2.23 13.16 -32.16
N TYR A 76 -0.93 13.20 -31.86
CA TYR A 76 -0.01 14.16 -32.47
C TYR A 76 0.21 13.92 -33.96
N VAL A 77 -0.10 12.72 -34.46
CA VAL A 77 -0.10 12.39 -35.90
C VAL A 77 -1.52 12.34 -36.48
N GLY A 78 -2.52 12.82 -35.74
CA GLY A 78 -3.90 12.89 -36.19
C GLY A 78 -4.68 11.58 -36.01
N ARG A 79 -4.32 10.73 -35.04
CA ARG A 79 -5.06 9.50 -34.73
C ARG A 79 -5.57 9.49 -33.29
N LEU A 80 -6.88 9.52 -33.13
CA LEU A 80 -7.54 9.43 -31.83
C LEU A 80 -7.84 7.97 -31.51
N VAL A 81 -7.17 7.45 -30.49
CA VAL A 81 -7.27 6.04 -30.10
C VAL A 81 -7.87 5.89 -28.70
N TRP A 82 -8.96 5.16 -28.62
CA TRP A 82 -9.70 4.88 -27.39
C TRP A 82 -9.64 3.40 -27.02
N ASN A 83 -10.12 3.08 -25.81
CA ASN A 83 -10.26 1.72 -25.29
C ASN A 83 -8.96 0.89 -25.21
N ARG A 84 -7.79 1.54 -25.02
CA ARG A 84 -6.49 0.83 -24.90
C ARG A 84 -6.35 -0.06 -23.67
N GLN A 85 -7.02 0.30 -22.58
CA GLN A 85 -6.90 -0.40 -21.30
C GLN A 85 -8.15 -0.25 -20.45
N ARG A 86 -8.40 -1.27 -19.63
CA ARG A 86 -9.39 -1.25 -18.55
C ARG A 86 -8.73 -1.33 -17.19
N PHE A 87 -9.43 -0.85 -16.17
CA PHE A 87 -8.98 -0.92 -14.78
C PHE A 87 -9.79 -1.96 -14.03
N ILE A 88 -9.11 -2.95 -13.45
CA ILE A 88 -9.72 -3.98 -12.61
C ILE A 88 -9.33 -3.70 -11.17
N LYS A 89 -10.28 -3.74 -10.26
CA LYS A 89 -10.01 -3.61 -8.82
C LYS A 89 -9.50 -4.95 -8.31
N ASP A 90 -8.33 -4.92 -7.68
CA ASP A 90 -7.77 -6.08 -7.01
C ASP A 90 -8.60 -6.42 -5.76
N PRO A 91 -9.11 -7.66 -5.62
CA PRO A 91 -10.02 -8.01 -4.53
C PRO A 91 -9.33 -8.05 -3.16
N THR A 92 -8.03 -8.34 -3.11
CA THR A 92 -7.27 -8.48 -1.86
C THR A 92 -6.71 -7.15 -1.39
N THR A 93 -6.21 -6.33 -2.32
CA THR A 93 -5.54 -5.06 -1.99
C THR A 93 -6.42 -3.82 -2.18
N GLY A 94 -7.58 -3.98 -2.83
CA GLY A 94 -8.49 -2.88 -3.19
C GLY A 94 -7.95 -1.92 -4.25
N LYS A 95 -6.73 -2.13 -4.76
CA LYS A 95 -6.05 -1.22 -5.70
C LYS A 95 -6.52 -1.43 -7.13
N ARG A 96 -6.60 -0.35 -7.92
CA ARG A 96 -6.89 -0.42 -9.36
C ARG A 96 -5.66 -0.88 -10.13
N GLN A 97 -5.77 -2.00 -10.83
CA GLN A 97 -4.75 -2.50 -11.75
C GLN A 97 -5.16 -2.24 -13.20
N ALA A 98 -4.27 -1.65 -13.99
CA ALA A 98 -4.47 -1.50 -15.42
C ALA A 98 -4.22 -2.83 -16.15
N ARG A 99 -5.12 -3.17 -17.09
CA ARG A 99 -4.98 -4.29 -18.03
C ARG A 99 -5.19 -3.75 -19.45
N LEU A 100 -4.25 -4.06 -20.35
CA LEU A 100 -4.37 -3.71 -21.76
C LEU A 100 -5.49 -4.51 -22.39
N ASN A 101 -6.30 -3.85 -23.21
CA ASN A 101 -7.28 -4.53 -24.05
C ASN A 101 -6.60 -5.03 -25.33
N PRO A 102 -7.10 -6.13 -25.94
CA PRO A 102 -6.72 -6.55 -27.28
C PRO A 102 -6.83 -5.41 -28.29
N GLN A 103 -5.95 -5.39 -29.31
CA GLN A 103 -5.91 -4.29 -30.28
C GLN A 103 -7.16 -4.22 -31.16
N GLU A 104 -7.83 -5.35 -31.34
CA GLU A 104 -9.07 -5.51 -32.09
C GLU A 104 -10.24 -4.79 -31.40
N GLU A 105 -10.14 -4.57 -30.08
CA GLU A 105 -11.12 -3.79 -29.31
C GLU A 105 -10.78 -2.28 -29.31
N TRP A 106 -9.66 -1.86 -29.90
CA TRP A 106 -9.28 -0.45 -29.91
C TRP A 106 -10.10 0.29 -30.96
N ILE A 107 -10.64 1.43 -30.55
CA ILE A 107 -11.38 2.31 -31.45
C ILE A 107 -10.39 3.37 -31.92
N ILE A 108 -10.12 3.41 -33.23
CA ILE A 108 -9.20 4.35 -33.87
C ILE A 108 -9.99 5.22 -34.82
N GLU A 109 -9.90 6.54 -34.63
CA GLU A 109 -10.53 7.55 -35.46
C GLU A 109 -9.46 8.48 -36.02
N GLU A 110 -9.52 8.76 -37.32
CA GLU A 110 -8.61 9.69 -37.99
C GLU A 110 -9.11 11.13 -37.79
N VAL A 111 -8.24 11.97 -37.23
CA VAL A 111 -8.49 13.38 -36.88
C VAL A 111 -7.32 14.25 -37.39
N PRO A 112 -7.14 14.36 -38.73
CA PRO A 112 -6.00 15.05 -39.32
C PRO A 112 -5.88 16.52 -38.89
N ASP A 113 -6.99 17.19 -38.59
CA ASP A 113 -7.03 18.59 -38.14
C ASP A 113 -6.35 18.81 -36.78
N LEU A 114 -6.15 17.75 -35.98
CA LEU A 114 -5.44 17.79 -34.70
C LEU A 114 -3.96 17.43 -34.80
N ARG A 115 -3.47 17.16 -36.01
CA ARG A 115 -2.07 16.77 -36.25
C ARG A 115 -1.13 17.93 -35.94
N ILE A 116 -0.07 17.63 -35.18
CA ILE A 116 1.00 18.59 -34.86
C ILE A 116 2.40 18.07 -35.18
N VAL A 117 2.57 16.77 -35.40
CA VAL A 117 3.84 16.12 -35.73
C VAL A 117 3.73 15.50 -37.13
N PRO A 118 4.67 15.83 -38.05
CA PRO A 118 4.79 15.18 -39.35
C PRO A 118 5.11 13.68 -39.29
N ASP A 119 4.67 12.91 -40.29
CA ASP A 119 4.81 11.45 -40.33
C ASP A 119 6.27 10.98 -40.39
N ASP A 120 7.15 11.71 -41.07
CA ASP A 120 8.59 11.44 -41.14
C ASP A 120 9.28 11.60 -39.77
N LEU A 121 8.96 12.67 -39.04
CA LEU A 121 9.47 12.89 -37.69
C LEU A 121 8.96 11.82 -36.73
N TRP A 122 7.68 11.46 -36.82
CA TRP A 122 7.11 10.35 -36.04
C TRP A 122 7.83 9.03 -36.34
N ALA A 123 8.01 8.69 -37.61
CA ALA A 123 8.68 7.47 -38.04
C ALA A 123 10.13 7.40 -37.51
N SER A 124 10.88 8.51 -37.60
CA SER A 124 12.25 8.63 -37.07
C SER A 124 12.29 8.37 -35.55
N VAL A 125 11.38 8.97 -34.78
CA VAL A 125 11.25 8.74 -33.34
C VAL A 125 10.93 7.26 -33.04
N LYS A 126 10.02 6.64 -33.80
CA LYS A 126 9.66 5.23 -33.61
C LYS A 126 10.79 4.27 -33.95
N ALA A 127 11.53 4.54 -35.02
CA ALA A 127 12.74 3.81 -35.38
C ALA A 127 13.77 3.86 -34.25
N ARG A 128 14.04 5.05 -33.69
CA ARG A 128 14.95 5.19 -32.54
C ARG A 128 14.45 4.43 -31.31
N GLN A 129 13.18 4.60 -30.94
CA GLN A 129 12.60 3.85 -29.81
C GLN A 129 12.72 2.33 -30.03
N HIS A 130 12.52 1.84 -31.24
CA HIS A 130 12.70 0.42 -31.57
C HIS A 130 14.15 -0.02 -31.40
N ALA A 131 15.11 0.70 -32.00
CA ALA A 131 16.54 0.40 -31.88
C ALA A 131 17.01 0.35 -30.41
N THR A 132 16.69 1.38 -29.63
CA THR A 132 17.04 1.42 -28.20
C THR A 132 16.45 0.23 -27.43
N ARG A 133 15.23 -0.22 -27.76
CA ARG A 133 14.62 -1.39 -27.13
C ARG A 133 15.31 -2.69 -27.56
N SER A 134 15.65 -2.83 -28.84
CA SER A 134 16.37 -3.99 -29.36
C SER A 134 17.74 -4.13 -28.70
N ASP A 135 18.46 -3.02 -28.51
CA ASP A 135 19.74 -3.01 -27.79
C ASP A 135 19.56 -3.44 -26.32
N MET A 136 18.55 -2.92 -25.61
CA MET A 136 18.27 -3.33 -24.23
C MET A 136 17.95 -4.82 -24.09
N ILE A 137 17.20 -5.39 -25.04
CA ILE A 137 16.88 -6.81 -25.06
C ILE A 137 18.14 -7.65 -25.31
N ARG A 138 19.00 -7.21 -26.23
CA ARG A 138 20.30 -7.85 -26.50
C ARG A 138 21.19 -7.85 -25.26
N ASP A 139 21.17 -6.77 -24.49
CA ASP A 139 21.93 -6.62 -23.24
C ASP A 139 21.29 -7.37 -22.05
N GLY A 140 20.28 -8.22 -22.29
CA GLY A 140 19.62 -9.05 -21.28
C GLY A 140 18.59 -8.32 -20.43
N ILE A 141 18.32 -7.03 -20.68
CA ILE A 141 17.35 -6.23 -19.93
C ILE A 141 15.95 -6.45 -20.51
N ASN A 142 15.29 -7.50 -20.03
CA ASN A 142 13.92 -7.83 -20.43
C ASN A 142 12.88 -7.17 -19.51
N ARG A 143 11.97 -6.39 -20.11
CA ARG A 143 10.79 -5.79 -19.45
C ARG A 143 11.12 -4.92 -18.23
N PRO A 144 11.93 -3.84 -18.38
CA PRO A 144 12.29 -2.96 -17.27
C PRO A 144 11.07 -2.34 -16.56
N GLU A 145 9.93 -2.21 -17.24
CA GLU A 145 8.67 -1.76 -16.66
C GLU A 145 8.07 -2.73 -15.63
N ARG A 146 8.51 -3.99 -15.62
CA ARG A 146 8.11 -5.03 -14.66
C ARG A 146 9.16 -5.26 -13.57
N ALA A 147 10.29 -4.55 -13.61
CA ALA A 147 11.33 -4.70 -12.60
C ALA A 147 10.73 -4.40 -11.21
N HIS A 148 10.68 -5.44 -10.36
CA HIS A 148 10.20 -5.29 -8.99
C HIS A 148 11.26 -4.54 -8.21
N ARG A 149 11.04 -3.23 -7.99
CA ARG A 149 11.92 -2.43 -7.15
C ARG A 149 11.77 -2.92 -5.72
N THR A 150 12.89 -3.31 -5.10
CA THR A 150 12.92 -3.67 -3.69
C THR A 150 12.32 -2.55 -2.87
N LYS A 151 11.34 -2.89 -2.03
CA LYS A 151 10.79 -1.95 -1.06
C LYS A 151 11.68 -1.97 0.18
N HIS A 152 12.04 -0.80 0.64
CA HIS A 152 12.75 -0.59 1.90
C HIS A 152 11.78 -0.03 2.94
N LEU A 153 12.20 -0.02 4.20
CA LEU A 153 11.33 0.29 5.34
C LEU A 153 10.60 1.64 5.17
N PHE A 154 11.31 2.67 4.71
CA PHE A 154 10.75 4.01 4.53
C PHE A 154 10.39 4.36 3.08
N SER A 155 10.27 3.36 2.20
CA SER A 155 9.83 3.59 0.81
C SER A 155 8.44 4.23 0.76
N GLY A 156 8.38 5.46 0.23
CA GLY A 156 7.12 6.21 0.10
C GLY A 156 6.73 7.04 1.32
N LEU A 157 7.49 6.98 2.42
CA LEU A 157 7.23 7.75 3.64
C LEU A 157 8.09 9.02 3.73
N LEU A 158 9.30 8.98 3.18
CA LEU A 158 10.26 10.09 3.24
C LEU A 158 9.90 11.23 2.27
N LYS A 159 9.91 12.47 2.78
CA LYS A 159 9.69 13.71 2.00
C LYS A 159 10.86 14.68 2.15
N CYS A 160 11.14 15.41 1.08
CA CYS A 160 12.15 16.48 1.03
C CYS A 160 11.64 17.72 1.73
N GLY A 161 12.40 18.21 2.71
CA GLY A 161 12.08 19.47 3.41
C GLY A 161 12.13 20.71 2.50
N ASN A 162 12.90 20.67 1.41
CA ASN A 162 13.00 21.81 0.48
C ASN A 162 11.83 21.87 -0.52
N CYS A 163 11.51 20.75 -1.18
CA CYS A 163 10.54 20.77 -2.29
C CYS A 163 9.29 19.92 -2.05
N GLY A 164 9.11 19.33 -0.85
CA GLY A 164 8.01 18.43 -0.51
C GLY A 164 7.97 17.09 -1.26
N GLY A 165 8.86 16.88 -2.24
CA GLY A 165 8.91 15.69 -3.08
C GLY A 165 9.44 14.47 -2.31
N GLY A 166 9.06 13.26 -2.75
CA GLY A 166 9.51 12.03 -2.10
C GLY A 166 11.01 11.78 -2.24
N TYR A 167 11.57 10.97 -1.35
CA TYR A 167 12.91 10.38 -1.53
C TYR A 167 12.85 9.06 -2.29
N THR A 168 13.91 8.78 -3.04
CA THR A 168 14.15 7.50 -3.74
C THR A 168 15.53 6.98 -3.42
N ILE A 169 15.75 5.67 -3.61
CA ILE A 169 17.10 5.10 -3.53
C ILE A 169 17.95 5.63 -4.68
N VAL A 170 19.13 6.12 -4.32
CA VAL A 170 20.19 6.61 -5.16
C VAL A 170 21.36 5.64 -5.04
N GLY A 171 21.82 5.14 -6.19
CA GLY A 171 22.82 4.06 -6.21
C GLY A 171 22.25 2.80 -5.59
N LYS A 172 23.04 2.16 -4.72
CA LYS A 172 22.65 0.90 -4.05
C LYS A 172 22.03 1.11 -2.67
N THR A 173 22.42 2.16 -1.94
CA THR A 173 22.22 2.22 -0.48
C THR A 173 21.83 3.57 0.08
N HIS A 174 21.68 4.62 -0.73
CA HIS A 174 21.42 5.96 -0.20
C HIS A 174 20.02 6.45 -0.56
N TYR A 175 19.40 7.22 0.30
CA TYR A 175 18.21 8.00 -0.03
C TYR A 175 18.63 9.38 -0.55
N GLY A 176 18.00 9.83 -1.63
CA GLY A 176 18.12 11.22 -2.12
C GLY A 176 16.80 11.76 -2.67
N CYS A 177 16.68 13.09 -2.76
CA CYS A 177 15.48 13.75 -3.25
C CYS A 177 15.18 13.35 -4.70
N ALA A 178 13.97 12.81 -4.94
CA ALA A 178 13.58 12.32 -6.25
C ALA A 178 13.41 13.43 -7.28
N ASN A 179 12.96 14.63 -6.88
CA ASN A 179 12.78 15.76 -7.81
C ASN A 179 14.13 16.34 -8.22
N ALA A 180 15.02 16.55 -7.25
CA ALA A 180 16.40 16.98 -7.52
C ALA A 180 17.06 16.01 -8.51
N ARG A 181 16.98 14.69 -8.23
CA ARG A 181 17.62 13.69 -9.07
C ARG A 181 16.90 13.46 -10.39
N ASN A 182 15.58 13.39 -10.48
CA ASN A 182 14.90 12.95 -11.70
C ASN A 182 14.44 14.08 -12.61
N LYS A 183 14.20 15.26 -12.04
CA LYS A 183 13.67 16.42 -12.76
C LYS A 183 14.63 17.60 -12.79
N GLY A 184 15.54 17.70 -11.84
CA GLY A 184 16.41 18.87 -11.69
C GLY A 184 15.75 20.05 -10.97
N THR A 185 14.46 19.98 -10.66
CA THR A 185 13.65 21.07 -10.10
C THR A 185 13.80 21.28 -8.58
N CYS A 186 14.93 20.88 -7.99
CA CYS A 186 15.19 21.03 -6.56
C CYS A 186 16.70 20.99 -6.30
N ASP A 187 17.16 21.92 -5.47
CA ASP A 187 18.58 22.11 -5.16
C ASP A 187 19.10 21.17 -4.06
N ASN A 188 18.20 20.44 -3.38
CA ASN A 188 18.60 19.48 -2.36
C ASN A 188 19.28 18.25 -2.99
N ARG A 189 20.62 18.31 -3.05
CA ARG A 189 21.50 17.24 -3.52
C ARG A 189 22.00 16.33 -2.39
N LEU A 190 21.61 16.59 -1.15
CA LEU A 190 22.06 15.81 0.00
C LEU A 190 21.51 14.39 -0.08
N THR A 191 22.36 13.44 0.28
CA THR A 191 22.03 12.02 0.40
C THR A 191 22.30 11.54 1.81
N ILE A 192 21.56 10.52 2.24
CA ILE A 192 21.75 9.85 3.52
C ILE A 192 21.80 8.35 3.28
N LYS A 193 22.73 7.66 3.95
CA LYS A 193 22.80 6.20 3.89
C LYS A 193 21.54 5.60 4.49
N ARG A 194 21.01 4.57 3.84
CA ARG A 194 19.74 3.92 4.22
C ARG A 194 19.78 3.41 5.65
N GLU A 195 20.86 2.72 6.02
CA GLU A 195 21.08 2.16 7.36
C GLU A 195 21.05 3.26 8.42
N ASP A 196 21.86 4.32 8.27
CA ASP A 196 21.92 5.43 9.22
C ASP A 196 20.55 6.14 9.41
N LEU A 197 19.78 6.29 8.32
CA LEU A 197 18.41 6.82 8.41
C LEU A 197 17.48 5.84 9.13
N GLU A 198 17.56 4.56 8.78
CA GLU A 198 16.70 3.54 9.38
C GLU A 198 16.96 3.41 10.89
N ASP A 199 18.22 3.34 11.29
CA ASP A 199 18.64 3.25 12.68
C ASP A 199 18.22 4.49 13.48
N ARG A 200 18.39 5.69 12.91
CA ARG A 200 18.00 6.94 13.59
C ARG A 200 16.48 7.00 13.83
N VAL A 201 15.69 6.65 12.83
CA VAL A 201 14.22 6.68 12.95
C VAL A 201 13.73 5.59 13.91
N LEU A 202 14.26 4.38 13.80
CA LEU A 202 13.87 3.26 14.66
C LEU A 202 14.31 3.47 16.11
N SER A 203 15.49 4.04 16.35
CA SER A 203 15.95 4.37 17.71
C SER A 203 15.06 5.44 18.34
N GLY A 204 14.79 6.54 17.61
CA GLY A 204 13.87 7.57 18.11
C GLY A 204 12.46 7.04 18.36
N LEU A 205 11.96 6.12 17.52
CA LEU A 205 10.67 5.47 17.73
C LEU A 205 10.69 4.58 18.98
N LYS A 206 11.76 3.82 19.22
CA LYS A 206 11.91 3.02 20.44
C LYS A 206 11.94 3.90 21.68
N ASP A 207 12.69 5.00 21.65
CA ASP A 207 12.78 5.94 22.79
C ASP A 207 11.41 6.57 23.09
N GLN A 208 10.63 6.92 22.06
CA GLN A 208 9.29 7.47 22.24
C GLN A 208 8.25 6.42 22.65
N LEU A 209 8.29 5.20 22.09
CA LEU A 209 7.36 4.13 22.46
C LEU A 209 7.64 3.56 23.85
N LEU A 210 8.89 3.64 24.30
CA LEU A 210 9.30 3.25 25.66
C LEU A 210 9.21 4.42 26.65
N HIS A 211 8.47 5.48 26.31
CA HIS A 211 8.24 6.57 27.26
C HIS A 211 7.52 6.03 28.50
N PRO A 212 7.99 6.33 29.72
CA PRO A 212 7.43 5.80 30.96
C PRO A 212 5.92 5.96 31.07
N ASP A 213 5.39 7.10 30.59
CA ASP A 213 3.95 7.40 30.63
C ASP A 213 3.13 6.48 29.70
N LEU A 214 3.62 6.19 28.49
CA LEU A 214 2.93 5.28 27.54
C LEU A 214 3.00 3.84 28.01
N ILE A 215 4.12 3.43 28.61
CA ILE A 215 4.24 2.09 29.22
C ILE A 215 3.30 1.99 30.42
N ALA A 216 3.21 3.03 31.26
CA ALA A 216 2.31 3.05 32.40
C ALA A 216 0.83 2.95 31.99
N GLU A 217 0.42 3.71 30.96
CA GLU A 217 -0.92 3.64 30.40
C GLU A 217 -1.21 2.26 29.78
N PHE A 218 -0.26 1.70 29.03
CA PHE A 218 -0.37 0.35 28.47
C PHE A 218 -0.52 -0.72 29.57
N VAL A 219 0.33 -0.68 30.61
CA VAL A 219 0.28 -1.62 31.73
C VAL A 219 -1.05 -1.49 32.47
N ALA A 220 -1.54 -0.28 32.72
CA ALA A 220 -2.82 -0.04 33.37
C ALA A 220 -4.00 -0.60 32.54
N ALA A 221 -4.03 -0.31 31.23
CA ALA A 221 -5.05 -0.80 30.32
C ALA A 221 -5.02 -2.33 30.21
N TYR A 222 -3.82 -2.93 30.10
CA TYR A 222 -3.63 -4.38 30.08
C TYR A 222 -4.13 -5.03 31.38
N GLN A 223 -3.76 -4.49 32.55
CA GLN A 223 -4.20 -5.01 33.84
C GLN A 223 -5.72 -4.90 34.02
N ALA A 224 -6.33 -3.79 33.60
CA ALA A 224 -7.78 -3.61 33.65
C ALA A 224 -8.51 -4.65 32.78
N GLU A 225 -8.03 -4.85 31.55
CA GLU A 225 -8.62 -5.82 30.63
C GLU A 225 -8.42 -7.26 31.10
N HIS A 226 -7.21 -7.58 31.58
CA HIS A 226 -6.90 -8.90 32.12
C HIS A 226 -7.76 -9.23 33.34
N ASN A 227 -7.94 -8.27 34.26
CA ASN A 227 -8.82 -8.43 35.41
C ASN A 227 -10.28 -8.63 34.98
N ARG A 228 -10.74 -7.92 33.94
CA ARG A 228 -12.09 -8.10 33.37
C ARG A 228 -12.29 -9.51 32.81
N LEU A 229 -11.37 -9.98 31.98
CA LEU A 229 -11.41 -11.32 31.38
C LEU A 229 -11.31 -12.42 32.44
N THR A 230 -10.44 -12.25 33.45
CA THR A 230 -10.32 -13.20 34.56
C THR A 230 -11.60 -13.27 35.38
N ALA A 231 -12.22 -12.11 35.67
CA ALA A 231 -13.49 -12.06 36.38
C ALA A 231 -14.62 -12.70 35.57
N GLU A 232 -14.65 -12.48 34.25
CA GLU A 232 -15.62 -13.10 33.35
C GLU A 232 -15.47 -14.62 33.29
N ALA A 233 -14.27 -15.13 33.05
CA ALA A 233 -13.96 -16.55 33.06
C ALA A 233 -14.30 -17.21 34.41
N SER A 234 -14.02 -16.52 35.52
CA SER A 234 -14.38 -16.99 36.86
C SER A 234 -15.90 -17.09 37.06
N ARG A 235 -16.66 -16.10 36.59
CA ARG A 235 -18.14 -16.15 36.63
C ARG A 235 -18.70 -17.26 35.75
N GLU A 236 -18.16 -17.43 34.55
CA GLU A 236 -18.58 -18.48 33.62
C GLU A 236 -18.32 -19.87 34.23
N THR A 237 -17.10 -20.10 34.74
CA THR A 237 -16.74 -21.33 35.47
C THR A 237 -17.69 -21.59 36.64
N ALA A 238 -18.00 -20.56 37.44
CA ALA A 238 -18.93 -20.69 38.56
C ALA A 238 -20.36 -21.02 38.10
N ASN A 239 -20.82 -20.45 36.98
CA ASN A 239 -22.14 -20.76 36.41
C ASN A 239 -22.19 -22.19 35.86
N THR A 240 -21.18 -22.61 35.09
CA THR A 240 -21.05 -23.98 34.59
C THR A 240 -21.03 -25.00 35.74
N GLN A 241 -20.31 -24.70 36.82
CA GLN A 241 -20.28 -25.55 38.02
C GLN A 241 -21.65 -25.65 38.71
N ARG A 242 -22.42 -24.55 38.79
CA ARG A 242 -23.79 -24.58 39.35
C ARG A 242 -24.74 -25.40 38.49
N GLU A 243 -24.67 -25.24 37.17
CA GLU A 243 -25.52 -26.01 36.25
C GLU A 243 -25.15 -27.50 36.29
N LEU A 244 -23.87 -27.83 36.42
CA LEU A 244 -23.42 -29.22 36.61
C LEU A 244 -24.07 -29.84 37.85
N VAL A 245 -23.99 -29.17 39.01
CA VAL A 245 -24.62 -29.64 40.26
C VAL A 245 -26.12 -29.86 40.09
N LYS A 246 -26.80 -28.96 39.37
CA LYS A 246 -28.25 -29.06 39.11
C LYS A 246 -28.59 -30.24 38.19
N VAL A 247 -27.84 -30.44 37.10
CA VAL A 247 -28.02 -31.56 36.16
C VAL A 247 -27.73 -32.88 36.86
N THR A 248 -26.65 -32.99 37.64
CA THR A 248 -26.34 -34.19 38.44
C THR A 248 -27.49 -34.52 39.39
N ARG A 249 -28.03 -33.52 40.11
CA ARG A 249 -29.18 -33.74 41.00
C ARG A 249 -30.44 -34.19 40.26
N GLN A 250 -30.64 -33.76 39.01
CA GLN A 250 -31.78 -34.21 38.18
C GLN A 250 -31.60 -35.68 37.74
N ILE A 251 -30.38 -36.08 37.40
CA ILE A 251 -30.02 -37.48 37.11
C ILE A 251 -30.30 -38.34 38.35
N ASP A 252 -29.79 -37.95 39.52
CA ASP A 252 -29.97 -38.71 40.77
C ASP A 252 -31.45 -38.96 41.10
N LYS A 253 -32.31 -37.95 40.91
CA LYS A 253 -33.77 -38.09 41.11
C LYS A 253 -34.43 -39.06 40.14
N ILE A 254 -33.99 -39.10 38.88
CA ILE A 254 -34.52 -40.05 37.90
C ILE A 254 -34.06 -41.46 38.26
N VAL A 255 -32.79 -41.64 38.69
CA VAL A 255 -32.28 -42.92 39.17
C VAL A 255 -33.09 -43.40 40.39
N GLU A 256 -33.33 -42.53 41.37
CA GLU A 256 -34.13 -42.85 42.56
C GLU A 256 -35.55 -43.31 42.19
N ALA A 257 -36.25 -42.58 41.32
CA ALA A 257 -37.58 -42.97 40.84
C ALA A 257 -37.60 -44.34 40.11
N ILE A 258 -36.53 -44.66 39.38
CA ILE A 258 -36.38 -45.99 38.75
C ILE A 258 -36.18 -47.08 39.81
N THR A 259 -35.39 -46.82 40.85
CA THR A 259 -35.19 -47.78 41.96
C THR A 259 -36.48 -48.04 42.75
N GLU A 260 -37.38 -47.06 42.81
CA GLU A 260 -38.73 -47.18 43.41
C GLU A 260 -39.76 -47.88 42.48
N GLY A 261 -39.33 -48.31 41.29
CA GLY A 261 -40.17 -49.08 40.35
C GLY A 261 -40.95 -48.23 39.33
N MET A 262 -40.74 -46.91 39.27
CA MET A 262 -41.32 -46.05 38.24
C MET A 262 -40.37 -45.95 37.04
N PHE A 263 -40.65 -46.71 35.98
CA PHE A 263 -39.94 -46.60 34.71
C PHE A 263 -40.90 -46.29 33.55
N HIS A 264 -40.62 -45.19 32.83
CA HIS A 264 -41.31 -44.82 31.60
C HIS A 264 -40.27 -44.53 30.49
N PRO A 265 -40.52 -44.89 29.21
CA PRO A 265 -39.59 -44.60 28.10
C PRO A 265 -39.15 -43.13 28.00
N SER A 266 -40.00 -42.18 28.41
CA SER A 266 -39.64 -40.75 28.47
C SER A 266 -38.56 -40.42 29.52
N MET A 267 -38.44 -41.22 30.59
CA MET A 267 -37.41 -41.05 31.61
C MET A 267 -36.03 -41.42 31.05
N LYS A 268 -35.95 -42.49 30.24
CA LYS A 268 -34.73 -42.86 29.52
C LYS A 268 -34.29 -41.74 28.57
N ALA A 269 -35.21 -41.25 27.73
CA ALA A 269 -34.92 -40.15 26.82
C ALA A 269 -34.47 -38.88 27.55
N ARG A 270 -35.04 -38.57 28.72
CA ARG A 270 -34.62 -37.44 29.55
C ARG A 270 -33.25 -37.67 30.20
N MET A 271 -32.96 -38.90 30.63
CA MET A 271 -31.66 -39.28 31.18
C MET A 271 -30.55 -39.10 30.15
N ASP A 272 -30.74 -39.60 28.92
CA ASP A 272 -29.75 -39.49 27.84
C ASP A 272 -29.39 -38.02 27.56
N VAL A 273 -30.38 -37.12 27.59
CA VAL A 273 -30.17 -35.67 27.43
C VAL A 273 -29.40 -35.06 28.61
N LEU A 274 -29.71 -35.46 29.84
CA LEU A 274 -29.04 -34.92 31.03
C LEU A 274 -27.60 -35.42 31.14
N GLU A 275 -27.34 -36.69 30.83
CA GLU A 275 -25.99 -37.27 30.81
C GLU A 275 -25.13 -36.63 29.71
N ALA A 276 -25.70 -36.40 28.52
CA ALA A 276 -25.03 -35.65 27.46
C ALA A 276 -24.67 -34.23 27.94
N ARG A 277 -25.62 -33.51 28.58
CA ARG A 277 -25.35 -32.17 29.10
C ARG A 277 -24.33 -32.16 30.24
N LYS A 278 -24.33 -33.17 31.10
CA LYS A 278 -23.33 -33.35 32.16
C LYS A 278 -21.94 -33.53 31.56
N ALA A 279 -21.80 -34.40 30.57
CA ALA A 279 -20.53 -34.63 29.86
C ALA A 279 -20.02 -33.36 29.16
N GLU A 280 -20.92 -32.57 28.54
CA GLU A 280 -20.58 -31.26 27.98
C GLU A 280 -20.05 -30.29 29.04
N LEU A 281 -20.76 -30.14 30.17
CA LEU A 281 -20.37 -29.23 31.26
C LEU A 281 -19.04 -29.65 31.92
N GLU A 282 -18.79 -30.95 32.07
CA GLU A 282 -17.52 -31.49 32.58
C GLU A 282 -16.36 -31.20 31.62
N ALA A 283 -16.59 -31.32 30.31
CA ALA A 283 -15.60 -30.97 29.29
C ALA A 283 -15.32 -29.45 29.25
N GLU A 284 -16.36 -28.60 29.37
CA GLU A 284 -16.22 -27.14 29.48
C GLU A 284 -15.33 -26.76 30.68
N LEU A 285 -15.56 -27.35 31.87
CA LEU A 285 -14.77 -27.10 33.08
C LEU A 285 -13.33 -27.63 32.99
N ALA A 286 -13.11 -28.74 32.28
CA ALA A 286 -11.77 -29.28 32.05
C ALA A 286 -10.94 -28.35 31.16
N ASN A 287 -11.55 -27.78 30.11
CA ASN A 287 -10.87 -26.87 29.17
C ASN A 287 -10.55 -25.50 29.79
N ALA A 288 -11.38 -25.02 30.73
CA ALA A 288 -11.19 -23.71 31.37
C ALA A 288 -9.94 -23.59 32.27
N LYS A 289 -9.28 -24.69 32.66
CA LYS A 289 -8.17 -24.69 33.63
C LYS A 289 -6.77 -24.39 33.04
N THR A 290 -6.66 -24.08 31.75
CA THR A 290 -5.37 -24.17 31.05
C THR A 290 -4.90 -22.84 30.47
N GLU A 291 -4.51 -21.89 31.32
CA GLU A 291 -3.35 -21.00 31.06
C GLU A 291 -3.09 -20.11 32.30
N PRO A 292 -1.91 -20.20 32.94
CA PRO A 292 -1.53 -19.22 33.96
C PRO A 292 -1.29 -17.86 33.28
N PRO A 293 -1.73 -16.76 33.92
CA PRO A 293 -1.63 -15.44 33.30
C PRO A 293 -0.17 -15.00 33.14
N VAL A 294 0.12 -14.35 32.01
CA VAL A 294 1.39 -13.63 31.82
C VAL A 294 1.36 -12.39 32.70
N LEU A 295 1.93 -12.49 33.90
CA LEU A 295 2.04 -11.37 34.82
C LEU A 295 3.13 -10.41 34.34
N LEU A 296 2.71 -9.30 33.73
CA LEU A 296 3.61 -8.17 33.47
C LEU A 296 3.95 -7.51 34.81
N HIS A 297 5.19 -7.68 35.27
CA HIS A 297 5.64 -7.16 36.56
C HIS A 297 5.57 -5.63 36.60
N PRO A 298 5.01 -4.99 37.65
CA PRO A 298 4.87 -3.52 37.74
C PRO A 298 6.19 -2.76 37.61
N GLY A 299 7.31 -3.40 37.96
CA GLY A 299 8.67 -2.86 37.82
C GLY A 299 9.24 -2.87 36.40
N LEU A 300 8.51 -3.30 35.36
CA LEU A 300 9.00 -3.28 33.97
C LEU A 300 9.47 -1.88 33.55
N VAL A 301 8.78 -0.84 34.04
CA VAL A 301 9.11 0.57 33.82
C VAL A 301 10.45 0.95 34.46
N ALA A 302 10.73 0.43 35.66
CA ALA A 302 11.97 0.71 36.40
C ALA A 302 13.21 0.02 35.80
N THR A 303 13.02 -1.13 35.12
CA THR A 303 14.11 -1.83 34.41
C THR A 303 14.42 -1.26 33.03
N LEU A 304 13.51 -0.48 32.44
CA LEU A 304 13.66 0.12 31.11
C LEU A 304 14.17 1.58 31.15
N THR A 305 14.27 2.18 32.34
CA THR A 305 14.84 3.53 32.50
C THR A 305 16.36 3.44 32.49
N PRO A 306 17.07 4.12 31.56
CA PRO A 306 18.53 4.14 31.57
C PRO A 306 19.00 4.83 32.86
N SER A 307 19.86 4.15 33.61
CA SER A 307 20.57 4.66 34.78
C SER A 307 21.52 5.80 34.39
N GLY A 308 20.98 7.00 34.21
CA GLY A 308 21.73 8.08 33.56
C GLY A 308 21.33 9.49 33.94
N GLN A 309 20.89 9.76 35.17
CA GLN A 309 20.85 11.13 35.70
C GLN A 309 21.36 11.14 37.15
N ARG A 310 22.70 11.14 37.31
CA ARG A 310 23.31 11.64 38.54
C ARG A 310 23.32 13.16 38.47
N SER A 311 22.47 13.75 39.31
CA SER A 311 22.44 15.17 39.68
C SER A 311 23.84 15.71 39.96
N THR A 312 24.29 16.69 39.17
CA THR A 312 25.36 17.62 39.56
C THR A 312 24.73 18.91 40.04
N ALA A 313 24.50 19.00 41.35
CA ALA A 313 24.38 20.28 42.03
C ALA A 313 25.78 20.87 42.17
N HIS A 314 26.02 22.04 41.57
CA HIS A 314 27.11 22.93 41.96
C HIS A 314 26.55 24.33 42.21
N LYS A 315 26.96 24.85 43.37
CA LYS A 315 26.78 26.22 43.86
C LYS A 315 27.42 27.24 42.94
#